data_AF-A0A6G0YFG2-F1
#
_entry.id   AF-A0A6G0YFG2-F1
#
_cell.length_a   1.000
_cell.length_b   1.000
_cell.length_c   1.000
_cell.angle_alpha   90.00
_cell.angle_beta   90.00
_cell.angle_gamma   90.00
#
_symmetry.space_group_name_H-M   'P 1'
#
loop_
_entity.id
_entity.type
_entity.pdbx_description
1 polymer ?
#
loop_
_entity_poly.entity_id
_entity_poly.type
_entity_poly.pdbx_seq_one_letter_code
_entity_poly.pdbx_strand_id
1 'polypeptide(L)'
;MDYGDLKPPNLYESCVLRKAKQQYMDKTLGVEGNDPIHSIISLKHEVEHSGSIHNIGCDSFYIHYWLPIQEHIIKSKLYNSRKTICVDATGSLVLPITRTKNKIQSAYIFLYKVITEVDGKTIPISQQLSKK
;
A
#
# COMPACT_ATOMS: atom_id res chain seq x y z
N MET A 1 -19.20 34.30 6.22
CA MET A 1 -19.68 35.64 5.84
C MET A 1 -20.25 36.24 7.09
N ASP A 2 -19.65 37.35 7.50
CA ASP A 2 -20.07 38.08 8.68
C ASP A 2 -20.98 39.24 8.25
N TYR A 3 -21.78 39.72 9.20
CA TYR A 3 -22.68 40.83 8.94
C TYR A 3 -21.87 42.09 8.57
N GLY A 4 -22.08 42.63 7.36
CA GLY A 4 -21.36 43.79 6.82
C GLY A 4 -20.37 43.49 5.70
N ASP A 5 -20.25 42.24 5.25
CA ASP A 5 -19.40 41.88 4.10
C ASP A 5 -19.84 42.59 2.80
N LEU A 6 -18.86 43.09 2.03
CA LEU A 6 -19.06 43.82 0.76
C LEU A 6 -19.70 42.97 -0.36
N LYS A 7 -19.59 41.64 -0.26
CA LYS A 7 -20.15 40.72 -1.25
C LYS A 7 -21.46 40.14 -0.72
N PRO A 8 -22.54 40.17 -1.52
CA PRO A 8 -23.81 39.60 -1.11
C PRO A 8 -23.72 38.08 -0.92
N PRO A 9 -24.54 37.50 -0.01
CA PRO A 9 -24.48 36.08 0.36
C PRO A 9 -24.84 35.10 -0.76
N ASN A 10 -25.37 35.60 -1.87
CA ASN A 10 -25.74 34.83 -3.05
C ASN A 10 -24.59 34.60 -4.04
N LEU A 11 -23.44 35.25 -3.86
CA LEU A 11 -22.25 35.02 -4.68
C LEU A 11 -21.42 33.90 -4.06
N TYR A 12 -21.44 32.73 -4.71
CA TYR A 12 -20.61 31.61 -4.33
C TYR A 12 -19.13 31.90 -4.61
N GLU A 13 -18.26 31.40 -3.72
CA GLU A 13 -16.83 31.43 -3.92
C GLU A 13 -16.40 30.62 -5.17
N SER A 14 -15.34 31.06 -5.83
CA SER A 14 -14.86 30.43 -7.06
C SER A 14 -14.50 28.94 -6.89
N CYS A 15 -14.08 28.53 -5.69
CA CYS A 15 -13.80 27.13 -5.37
C CYS A 15 -15.08 26.29 -5.32
N VAL A 16 -16.18 26.85 -4.81
CA VAL A 16 -17.50 26.20 -4.74
C VAL A 16 -18.04 25.99 -6.15
N LEU A 17 -18.00 27.03 -6.98
CA LEU A 17 -18.44 26.95 -8.38
C LEU A 17 -17.62 25.93 -9.19
N ARG A 18 -16.29 25.90 -9.01
CA ARG A 18 -15.42 24.91 -9.64
C ARG A 18 -15.76 23.49 -9.21
N LYS A 19 -15.97 23.26 -7.91
CA LYS A 19 -16.32 21.92 -7.41
C LYS A 19 -17.70 21.48 -7.88
N ALA A 20 -18.69 22.37 -7.91
CA ALA A 20 -20.03 22.09 -8.42
C ALA A 20 -20.01 21.71 -9.91
N LYS A 21 -19.24 22.44 -10.74
CA LYS A 21 -19.03 22.10 -12.15
C LYS A 21 -18.39 20.73 -12.30
N GLN A 22 -17.34 20.45 -11.51
CA GLN A 22 -16.67 19.15 -11.53
C GLN A 22 -17.65 18.03 -11.16
N GLN A 23 -18.40 18.15 -10.06
CA GLN A 23 -19.36 17.14 -9.63
C GLN A 23 -20.46 16.88 -10.66
N TYR A 24 -20.94 17.93 -11.33
CA TYR A 24 -21.92 17.78 -12.41
C TYR A 24 -21.32 17.01 -13.61
N MET A 25 -20.09 17.35 -14.01
CA MET A 25 -19.38 16.65 -15.08
C MET A 25 -19.12 15.18 -14.71
N ASP A 26 -18.58 14.93 -13.51
CA ASP A 26 -18.30 13.59 -13.00
C ASP A 26 -19.57 12.73 -13.03
N LYS A 27 -20.71 13.27 -12.57
CA LYS A 27 -22.01 12.59 -12.62
C LYS A 27 -22.49 12.33 -14.06
N THR A 28 -22.32 13.29 -14.95
CA THR A 28 -22.73 13.17 -16.36
C THR A 28 -21.91 12.12 -17.10
N LEU A 29 -20.62 12.04 -16.79
CA LEU A 29 -19.66 11.10 -17.39
C LEU A 29 -19.62 9.74 -16.68
N GLY A 30 -20.37 9.56 -15.58
CA GLY A 30 -20.35 8.32 -14.78
C GLY A 30 -19.03 8.08 -14.05
N VAL A 31 -18.25 9.13 -13.79
CA VAL A 31 -16.99 9.03 -13.05
C VAL A 31 -17.29 8.88 -11.57
N GLU A 32 -17.14 7.67 -11.06
CA GLU A 32 -17.34 7.33 -9.65
C GLU A 32 -16.02 7.04 -8.94
N GLY A 33 -15.77 7.77 -7.85
CA GLY A 33 -14.60 7.60 -6.98
C GLY A 33 -13.65 8.80 -7.04
N ASN A 34 -13.69 9.64 -6.00
CA ASN A 34 -12.78 10.78 -5.84
C ASN A 34 -11.47 10.38 -5.14
N ASP A 35 -10.95 9.20 -5.43
CA ASP A 35 -9.69 8.74 -4.85
C ASP A 35 -8.59 8.69 -5.92
N PRO A 36 -7.79 9.77 -6.06
CA PRO A 36 -6.75 9.83 -7.07
C PRO A 36 -5.68 8.75 -6.88
N ILE A 37 -5.45 8.26 -5.65
CA ILE A 37 -4.47 7.20 -5.39
C ILE A 37 -4.98 5.89 -5.99
N HIS A 38 -6.22 5.51 -5.69
CA HIS A 38 -6.83 4.30 -6.26
C HIS A 38 -7.00 4.38 -7.78
N SER A 39 -7.28 5.57 -8.32
CA SER A 39 -7.34 5.80 -9.76
C SER A 39 -5.98 5.54 -10.43
N ILE A 40 -4.89 6.07 -9.88
CA ILE A 40 -3.54 5.85 -10.44
C ILE A 40 -3.13 4.37 -10.34
N ILE A 41 -3.47 3.69 -9.24
CA ILE A 41 -3.27 2.24 -9.11
C ILE A 41 -4.04 1.50 -10.20
N SER A 42 -5.30 1.87 -10.45
CA SER A 42 -6.13 1.24 -11.48
C SER A 42 -5.52 1.44 -12.87
N LEU A 43 -5.14 2.67 -13.22
CA LEU A 43 -4.51 3.02 -14.50
C LEU A 43 -3.24 2.19 -14.76
N LYS A 44 -2.40 1.95 -13.74
CA LYS A 44 -1.19 1.13 -13.90
C LYS A 44 -1.48 -0.28 -14.43
N HIS A 45 -2.61 -0.86 -14.05
CA HIS A 45 -3.00 -2.22 -14.43
C HIS A 45 -3.93 -2.26 -15.66
N GLU A 46 -4.31 -1.11 -16.21
CA GLU A 46 -5.09 -1.02 -17.44
C GLU A 46 -4.20 -1.21 -18.67
N VAL A 47 -4.75 -1.84 -19.71
CA VAL A 47 -4.00 -2.22 -20.93
C VAL A 47 -3.44 -0.98 -21.64
N GLU A 48 -4.20 0.12 -21.68
CA GLU A 48 -3.83 1.37 -22.36
C GLU A 48 -2.60 2.06 -21.74
N HIS A 49 -2.35 1.86 -20.46
CA HIS A 49 -1.26 2.50 -19.72
C HIS A 49 -0.23 1.52 -19.18
N SER A 50 -0.32 0.26 -19.60
CA SER A 50 0.62 -0.79 -19.23
C SER A 50 2.04 -0.41 -19.67
N GLY A 51 2.97 -0.42 -18.72
CA GLY A 51 4.37 -0.03 -18.96
C GLY A 51 4.66 1.47 -18.83
N SER A 52 3.65 2.35 -18.81
CA SER A 52 3.83 3.79 -18.59
C SER A 52 4.03 4.15 -17.12
N ILE A 53 3.41 3.38 -16.21
CA ILE A 53 3.55 3.56 -14.76
C ILE A 53 4.39 2.43 -14.19
N HIS A 54 5.70 2.67 -14.02
CA HIS A 54 6.65 1.63 -13.60
C HIS A 54 6.46 1.20 -12.14
N ASN A 55 6.24 2.13 -11.21
CA ASN A 55 6.11 1.81 -9.79
C ASN A 55 5.15 2.74 -9.05
N ILE A 56 4.43 2.17 -8.08
CA ILE A 56 3.57 2.88 -7.14
C ILE A 56 3.83 2.21 -5.77
N GLY A 57 4.28 2.98 -4.77
CA GLY A 57 4.67 2.43 -3.47
C GLY A 57 3.56 1.61 -2.80
N CYS A 58 2.33 2.14 -2.77
CA CYS A 58 1.17 1.45 -2.20
C CYS A 58 0.63 0.31 -3.09
N ASP A 59 1.08 0.16 -4.34
CA ASP A 59 0.73 -0.97 -5.20
C ASP A 59 1.62 -2.20 -4.94
N SER A 60 2.70 -2.07 -4.19
CA SER A 60 3.51 -3.22 -3.80
C SER A 60 3.04 -3.78 -2.47
N PHE A 61 2.49 -5.00 -2.49
CA PHE A 61 2.16 -5.70 -1.25
C PHE A 61 3.43 -6.26 -0.63
N TYR A 62 3.82 -5.66 0.49
CA TYR A 62 4.77 -6.23 1.42
C TYR A 62 4.36 -5.86 2.85
N ILE A 63 4.53 -6.80 3.77
CA ILE A 63 4.32 -6.59 5.20
C ILE A 63 5.53 -7.19 5.90
N HIS A 64 6.25 -6.38 6.66
CA HIS A 64 7.26 -6.86 7.59
C HIS A 64 6.68 -6.81 8.99
N TYR A 65 6.88 -7.89 9.75
CA TYR A 65 6.39 -7.95 11.11
C TYR A 65 7.34 -8.77 11.98
N TRP A 66 7.40 -8.40 13.24
CA TRP A 66 8.14 -9.09 14.28
C TRP A 66 7.49 -8.82 15.64
N LEU A 67 7.72 -9.72 16.57
CA LEU A 67 7.35 -9.59 17.97
C LEU A 67 8.41 -8.76 18.70
N PRO A 68 8.04 -8.02 19.76
CA PRO A 68 9.00 -7.26 20.58
C PRO A 68 10.14 -8.12 21.13
N ILE A 69 9.89 -9.40 21.43
CA ILE A 69 10.92 -10.33 21.89
C ILE A 69 11.98 -10.61 20.81
N GLN A 70 11.59 -10.67 19.54
CA GLN A 70 12.53 -10.88 18.43
C GLN A 70 13.44 -9.66 18.27
N GLU A 71 12.88 -8.46 18.40
CA GLU A 71 13.64 -7.21 18.39
C GLU A 71 14.66 -7.17 19.55
N HIS A 72 14.24 -7.56 20.75
CA HIS A 72 15.14 -7.64 21.91
C HIS A 72 16.29 -8.62 21.66
N ILE A 73 16.02 -9.82 21.12
CA ILE A 73 17.05 -10.81 20.77
C ILE A 73 18.03 -10.24 19.75
N ILE A 74 17.56 -9.55 18.72
CA ILE A 74 18.42 -8.92 17.71
C ILE A 74 19.36 -7.91 18.37
N LYS A 75 18.80 -6.97 19.15
CA LYS A 75 19.57 -5.90 19.79
C LYS A 75 20.56 -6.41 20.84
N SER A 76 20.17 -7.41 21.61
CA SER A 76 20.99 -7.90 22.74
C SER A 76 22.02 -8.96 22.33
N LYS A 77 21.68 -9.86 21.41
CA LYS A 77 22.49 -11.06 21.12
C LYS A 77 23.10 -11.09 19.73
N LEU A 78 22.51 -10.38 18.76
CA LEU A 78 22.94 -10.45 17.36
C LEU A 78 23.68 -9.19 16.89
N TYR A 79 23.38 -8.02 17.46
CA TYR A 79 23.90 -6.73 16.98
C TYR A 79 25.43 -6.64 16.89
N ASN A 80 26.14 -7.22 17.87
CA ASN A 80 27.59 -7.15 17.97
C ASN A 80 28.31 -8.43 17.50
N SER A 81 27.59 -9.41 16.94
CA SER A 81 28.18 -10.68 16.53
C SER A 81 27.82 -11.02 15.08
N ARG A 82 28.79 -11.56 14.33
CA ARG A 82 28.49 -12.13 13.01
C ARG A 82 27.75 -13.44 13.22
N LYS A 83 26.51 -13.50 12.76
CA LYS A 83 25.63 -14.65 12.90
C LYS A 83 25.10 -15.05 11.53
N THR A 84 25.00 -16.36 11.32
CA THR A 84 24.42 -16.91 10.10
C THR A 84 22.91 -16.88 10.23
N ILE A 85 22.26 -16.26 9.24
CA ILE A 85 20.81 -16.31 9.09
C ILE A 85 20.45 -17.31 8.00
N CYS A 86 19.33 -17.98 8.16
CA CYS A 86 18.69 -18.76 7.10
C CYS A 86 17.36 -18.10 6.76
N VAL A 87 17.05 -18.03 5.47
CA VAL A 87 15.80 -17.46 4.96
C VAL A 87 15.05 -18.56 4.24
N ASP A 88 13.83 -18.83 4.70
CA ASP A 88 12.89 -19.71 4.01
C ASP A 88 11.79 -18.89 3.34
N ALA A 89 11.33 -19.33 2.18
CA ALA A 89 10.27 -18.68 1.42
C ALA A 89 9.15 -19.69 1.11
N THR A 90 8.11 -19.68 1.93
CA THR A 90 6.96 -20.58 1.77
C THR A 90 5.85 -19.89 0.97
N GLY A 91 5.46 -20.49 -0.16
CA GLY A 91 4.33 -20.05 -0.99
C GLY A 91 2.99 -20.64 -0.55
N SER A 92 1.91 -20.29 -1.25
CA SER A 92 0.57 -20.89 -1.11
C SER A 92 -0.14 -20.71 0.23
N LEU A 93 0.42 -19.93 1.16
CA LEU A 93 -0.21 -19.61 2.45
C LEU A 93 -1.23 -18.47 2.34
N VAL A 94 -1.10 -17.61 1.32
CA VAL A 94 -1.92 -16.42 1.12
C VAL A 94 -2.46 -16.42 -0.30
N LEU A 95 -3.77 -16.16 -0.42
CA LEU A 95 -4.42 -16.02 -1.73
C LEU A 95 -3.96 -14.72 -2.42
N PRO A 96 -3.81 -14.72 -3.75
CA PRO A 96 -3.56 -13.50 -4.51
C PRO A 96 -4.59 -12.40 -4.20
N ILE A 97 -4.12 -11.16 -4.11
CA ILE A 97 -4.97 -10.00 -3.82
C ILE A 97 -5.64 -9.55 -5.11
N THR A 98 -6.95 -9.32 -5.06
CA THR A 98 -7.71 -8.70 -6.16
C THR A 98 -7.54 -7.18 -6.07
N ARG A 99 -6.95 -6.54 -7.09
CA ARG A 99 -6.53 -5.12 -6.99
C ARG A 99 -7.45 -4.12 -7.67
N THR A 100 -8.04 -4.48 -8.80
CA THR A 100 -8.77 -3.53 -9.64
C THR A 100 -10.22 -3.94 -9.85
N LYS A 101 -11.05 -2.99 -10.33
CA LYS A 101 -12.43 -3.26 -10.74
C LYS A 101 -12.52 -4.40 -11.77
N ASN A 102 -11.46 -4.59 -12.57
CA ASN A 102 -11.33 -5.65 -13.56
C ASN A 102 -10.91 -7.02 -12.95
N LYS A 103 -10.91 -7.14 -11.63
CA LYS A 103 -10.58 -8.36 -10.87
C LYS A 103 -9.20 -8.94 -11.18
N ILE A 104 -8.24 -8.08 -11.53
CA ILE A 104 -6.86 -8.50 -11.77
C ILE A 104 -6.25 -8.98 -10.45
N GLN A 105 -5.68 -10.18 -10.49
CA GLN A 105 -5.01 -10.81 -9.36
C GLN A 105 -3.55 -10.37 -9.27
N SER A 106 -3.03 -10.24 -8.05
CA SER A 106 -1.60 -10.06 -7.82
C SER A 106 -0.80 -11.32 -8.18
N ALA A 107 0.51 -11.17 -8.31
CA ALA A 107 1.43 -12.31 -8.27
C ALA A 107 1.30 -13.06 -6.93
N TYR A 108 1.87 -14.27 -6.89
CA TYR A 108 1.94 -15.08 -5.67
C TYR A 108 2.64 -14.34 -4.54
N ILE A 109 2.05 -14.44 -3.35
CA ILE A 109 2.58 -13.86 -2.11
C ILE A 109 3.31 -14.98 -1.37
N PHE A 110 4.55 -14.70 -0.98
CA PHE A 110 5.40 -15.62 -0.23
C PHE A 110 5.55 -15.15 1.21
N LEU A 111 5.53 -16.10 2.14
CA LEU A 111 5.97 -15.89 3.52
C LEU A 111 7.47 -16.17 3.60
N TYR A 112 8.23 -15.10 3.77
CA TYR A 112 9.63 -15.14 4.11
C TYR A 112 9.78 -15.22 5.63
N LYS A 113 10.50 -16.22 6.10
CA LYS A 113 10.84 -16.37 7.51
C LYS A 113 12.35 -16.37 7.66
N VAL A 114 12.85 -15.44 8.45
CA VAL A 114 14.27 -15.33 8.78
C VAL A 114 14.50 -15.99 10.14
N ILE A 115 15.37 -16.99 10.17
CA ILE A 115 15.74 -17.72 11.38
C ILE A 115 17.24 -17.61 11.62
N THR A 116 17.63 -17.68 12.89
CA THR A 116 19.04 -17.76 13.30
C THR A 116 19.17 -18.68 14.49
N GLU A 117 20.38 -19.17 14.70
CA GLU A 117 20.75 -19.87 15.92
C GLU A 117 21.13 -18.85 17.01
N VAL A 118 20.59 -19.06 18.22
CA VAL A 118 20.92 -18.32 19.44
C VAL A 118 20.95 -19.30 20.61
N ASP A 119 22.10 -19.43 21.27
CA ASP A 119 22.31 -20.25 22.47
C ASP A 119 21.81 -21.71 22.32
N GLY A 120 22.14 -22.34 21.20
CA GLY A 120 21.76 -23.70 20.83
C GLY A 120 20.33 -23.84 20.31
N LYS A 121 19.57 -22.75 20.16
CA LYS A 121 18.16 -22.77 19.73
C LYS A 121 17.97 -22.05 18.40
N THR A 122 17.16 -22.64 17.53
CA THR A 122 16.72 -21.97 16.29
C THR A 122 15.54 -21.07 16.59
N ILE A 123 15.71 -19.76 16.38
CA ILE A 123 14.71 -18.75 16.70
C ILE A 123 14.39 -17.93 15.45
N PRO A 124 13.10 -17.68 15.14
CA PRO A 124 12.74 -16.70 14.13
C PRO A 124 13.05 -15.29 14.61
N ILE A 125 13.65 -14.47 13.75
CA ILE A 125 14.01 -13.08 14.07
C ILE A 125 13.24 -12.06 13.26
N SER A 126 12.72 -12.44 12.09
CA SER A 126 11.89 -11.58 11.26
C SER A 126 10.99 -12.40 10.34
N GLN A 127 9.85 -11.83 9.97
CA GLN A 127 8.90 -12.39 9.04
C GLN A 127 8.44 -11.32 8.05
N GLN A 128 8.26 -11.73 6.80
CA GLN A 128 7.81 -10.86 5.74
C GLN A 128 6.81 -11.62 4.85
N LEU A 129 5.68 -10.98 4.54
CA LEU A 129 4.85 -11.37 3.41
C LEU A 129 5.17 -10.43 2.25
N SER A 130 5.48 -10.92 1.06
CA SER A 130 5.61 -10.05 -0.11
C SER A 130 5.26 -10.74 -1.42
N LYS A 131 4.81 -9.95 -2.38
CA LYS A 131 4.67 -10.40 -3.78
C LYS A 131 6.06 -10.64 -4.39
N LYS A 132 6.17 -11.66 -5.23
CA LYS A 132 7.33 -11.85 -6.12
C LYS A 132 7.23 -10.93 -7.35
#